data_AF-A0A2P8C862-F1
#
_entry.id   AF-A0A2P8C862-F1
#
_cell.length_a   1.000
_cell.length_b   1.000
_cell.length_c   1.000
_cell.angle_alpha   90.00
_cell.angle_beta   90.00
_cell.angle_gamma   90.00
#
_symmetry.space_group_name_H-M   'P 1'
#
loop_
_entity.id
_entity.type
_entity.pdbx_description
1 polymer ?
#
loop_
_entity_poly.entity_id
_entity_poly.type
_entity_poly.pdbx_seq_one_letter_code
_entity_poly.pdbx_strand_id
1 'polypeptide(L)'
;MISIEIKLFKNKKQILPAAVLLLALLFLAFFEYWFGAGDKQLNGAALAEFVSIRASQSTLPALFFLFWVLQRTVHLINTGYYKMLLVNGWPRHQLFLYSILQVSLYALSFLLPNFICYAVLSFFYSTNPLQLLLNTDYNALISQFLYLTATGFIALTIAFWRPSPVMALPLLVYWLLEGWVVNIIHRKLESDAGNFLPLQAIKQTISENLLGTPQIAMIAAYSLLFLLILHLSIQKRMFV
;
A
#
# COMPACT_ATOMS: atom_id res chain seq x y z
N MET A 1 22.77 0.38 -1.15
CA MET A 1 21.37 0.58 -0.71
C MET A 1 20.52 -0.68 -0.87
N ILE A 2 20.44 -1.29 -2.06
CA ILE A 2 19.60 -2.49 -2.29
C ILE A 2 20.06 -3.73 -1.49
N SER A 3 21.37 -3.98 -1.41
CA SER A 3 21.93 -5.11 -0.63
C SER A 3 21.60 -5.05 0.87
N ILE A 4 21.39 -3.85 1.41
CA ILE A 4 21.00 -3.60 2.78
C ILE A 4 19.54 -4.02 2.98
N GLU A 5 18.64 -3.62 2.07
CA GLU A 5 17.22 -4.00 2.15
C GLU A 5 17.04 -5.52 2.06
N ILE A 6 17.79 -6.20 1.17
CA ILE A 6 17.76 -7.67 1.08
C ILE A 6 18.13 -8.34 2.41
N LYS A 7 19.13 -7.83 3.13
CA LYS A 7 19.49 -8.34 4.47
C LYS A 7 18.38 -8.07 5.49
N LEU A 8 17.76 -6.90 5.42
CA LEU A 8 16.67 -6.49 6.28
C LEU A 8 15.41 -7.36 6.11
N PHE A 9 15.09 -7.75 4.87
CA PHE A 9 13.97 -8.63 4.51
C PHE A 9 14.14 -10.09 4.95
N LYS A 10 15.39 -10.58 5.06
CA LYS A 10 15.68 -11.97 5.50
C LYS A 10 15.42 -12.23 6.98
N ASN A 11 14.95 -11.23 7.74
CA ASN A 11 14.76 -11.36 9.18
C ASN A 11 13.56 -12.27 9.50
N LYS A 12 13.78 -13.34 10.27
CA LYS A 12 12.73 -14.32 10.64
C LYS A 12 11.51 -13.68 11.33
N LYS A 13 11.70 -12.56 12.05
CA LYS A 13 10.59 -11.84 12.70
C LYS A 13 9.59 -11.22 11.73
N GLN A 14 9.93 -11.14 10.43
CA GLN A 14 9.10 -10.61 9.36
C GLN A 14 8.27 -11.68 8.64
N ILE A 15 8.55 -12.96 8.88
CA ILE A 15 7.86 -14.07 8.21
C ILE A 15 6.42 -14.21 8.73
N LEU A 16 6.20 -14.08 10.04
CA LEU A 16 4.88 -14.27 10.64
C LEU A 16 3.85 -13.25 10.14
N PRO A 17 4.10 -11.93 10.14
CA PRO A 17 3.11 -10.98 9.63
C PRO A 17 2.92 -11.11 8.11
N ALA A 18 3.96 -11.44 7.35
CA ALA A 18 3.83 -11.70 5.91
C ALA A 18 2.95 -12.94 5.63
N ALA A 19 3.08 -14.00 6.44
CA ALA A 19 2.23 -15.18 6.35
C ALA A 19 0.77 -14.88 6.72
N VAL A 20 0.54 -14.07 7.77
CA VAL A 20 -0.81 -13.61 8.15
C VAL A 20 -1.44 -12.78 7.03
N LEU A 21 -0.67 -11.87 6.41
CA LEU A 21 -1.14 -11.11 5.25
C LEU A 21 -1.50 -12.03 4.08
N LEU A 22 -0.61 -12.95 3.70
CA LEU A 22 -0.86 -13.89 2.60
C LEU A 22 -2.11 -14.72 2.84
N LEU A 23 -2.31 -15.20 4.07
CA LEU A 23 -3.50 -15.95 4.45
C LEU A 23 -4.75 -15.08 4.37
N ALA A 24 -4.72 -13.85 4.89
CA ALA A 24 -5.85 -12.92 4.80
C ALA A 24 -6.20 -12.56 3.35
N LEU A 25 -5.20 -12.31 2.50
CA LEU A 25 -5.39 -12.03 1.07
C LEU A 25 -5.93 -13.25 0.33
N LEU A 26 -5.47 -14.46 0.66
CA LEU A 26 -5.97 -15.69 0.07
C LEU A 26 -7.43 -15.95 0.46
N PHE A 27 -7.81 -15.72 1.71
CA PHE A 27 -9.20 -15.79 2.15
C PHE A 27 -10.08 -14.76 1.46
N LEU A 28 -9.62 -13.50 1.36
CA LEU A 28 -10.35 -12.45 0.67
C LEU A 28 -10.56 -12.80 -0.81
N ALA A 29 -9.48 -13.17 -1.49
CA ALA A 29 -9.52 -13.56 -2.89
C ALA A 29 -10.42 -14.78 -3.11
N PHE A 30 -10.43 -15.75 -2.18
CA PHE A 30 -11.37 -16.88 -2.22
C PHE A 30 -12.82 -16.41 -2.11
N PHE A 31 -13.15 -15.52 -1.17
CA PHE A 31 -14.50 -14.98 -1.05
C PHE A 31 -14.93 -14.18 -2.28
N GLU A 32 -14.03 -13.38 -2.85
CA GLU A 32 -14.30 -12.63 -4.07
C GLU A 32 -14.53 -13.55 -5.27
N TYR A 33 -13.75 -14.63 -5.39
CA TYR A 33 -13.99 -15.69 -6.39
C TYR A 33 -15.33 -16.40 -6.16
N TRP A 34 -15.61 -16.80 -4.91
CA TRP A 34 -16.79 -17.61 -4.58
C TRP A 34 -18.10 -16.84 -4.76
N PHE A 35 -18.20 -15.65 -4.17
CA PHE A 35 -19.41 -14.82 -4.25
C PHE A 35 -19.49 -14.06 -5.58
N GLY A 36 -18.39 -13.48 -6.05
CA GLY A 36 -18.39 -12.65 -7.26
C GLY A 36 -18.57 -13.43 -8.56
N ALA A 37 -18.00 -14.65 -8.66
CA ALA A 37 -18.20 -15.51 -9.83
C ALA A 37 -19.59 -16.17 -9.81
N GLY A 38 -20.08 -16.54 -8.63
CA GLY A 38 -21.40 -17.16 -8.44
C GLY A 38 -22.56 -16.23 -8.80
N ASP A 39 -22.53 -14.99 -8.31
CA ASP A 39 -23.62 -14.02 -8.54
C ASP A 39 -23.70 -13.54 -10.00
N LYS A 40 -22.57 -13.53 -10.72
CA LYS A 40 -22.50 -13.03 -12.10
C LYS A 40 -22.46 -14.14 -13.17
N GLN A 41 -22.48 -15.42 -12.78
CA GLN A 41 -22.33 -16.58 -13.69
C GLN A 41 -21.15 -16.45 -14.67
N LEU A 42 -20.03 -15.83 -14.22
CA LEU A 42 -18.90 -15.55 -15.10
C LEU A 42 -18.06 -16.81 -15.31
N ASN A 43 -17.80 -17.15 -16.57
CA ASN A 43 -16.97 -18.29 -16.96
C ASN A 43 -15.78 -17.84 -17.83
N GLY A 44 -14.65 -18.55 -17.73
CA GLY A 44 -13.49 -18.37 -18.62
C GLY A 44 -12.89 -16.96 -18.57
N ALA A 45 -12.78 -16.31 -19.72
CA ALA A 45 -12.10 -15.02 -19.88
C ALA A 45 -12.74 -13.88 -19.07
N ALA A 46 -14.08 -13.87 -18.94
CA ALA A 46 -14.80 -12.84 -18.19
C ALA A 46 -14.59 -12.96 -16.68
N LEU A 47 -14.41 -14.19 -16.17
CA LEU A 47 -14.02 -14.41 -14.79
C LEU A 47 -12.57 -13.95 -14.55
N ALA A 48 -11.65 -14.28 -15.47
CA ALA A 48 -10.26 -13.85 -15.39
C ALA A 48 -10.09 -12.32 -15.41
N GLU A 49 -10.87 -11.61 -16.23
CA GLU A 49 -10.90 -10.14 -16.29
C GLU A 49 -11.46 -9.54 -15.00
N PHE A 50 -12.62 -10.01 -14.53
CA PHE A 50 -13.21 -9.55 -13.26
C PHE A 50 -12.23 -9.72 -12.08
N VAL A 51 -11.57 -10.87 -12.02
CA VAL A 51 -10.60 -11.19 -10.97
C VAL A 51 -9.33 -10.35 -11.11
N SER A 52 -8.81 -10.15 -12.32
CA SER A 52 -7.65 -9.30 -12.59
C SER A 52 -7.87 -7.86 -12.11
N ILE A 53 -9.06 -7.32 -12.37
CA ILE A 53 -9.48 -6.01 -11.89
C ILE A 53 -9.50 -6.01 -10.36
N ARG A 54 -10.17 -6.96 -9.71
CA ARG A 54 -10.19 -7.06 -8.24
C ARG A 54 -8.81 -7.24 -7.59
N ALA A 55 -7.93 -7.99 -8.23
CA ALA A 55 -6.55 -8.22 -7.80
C ALA A 55 -5.71 -6.94 -7.80
N SER A 56 -5.94 -6.06 -8.76
CA SER A 56 -5.28 -4.76 -8.84
C SER A 56 -5.93 -3.71 -7.92
N GLN A 57 -7.16 -3.99 -7.46
CA GLN A 57 -8.06 -3.05 -6.80
C GLN A 57 -8.35 -3.36 -5.32
N SER A 58 -7.45 -4.05 -4.61
CA SER A 58 -7.67 -4.33 -3.18
C SER A 58 -7.08 -3.24 -2.28
N THR A 59 -7.89 -2.71 -1.36
CA THR A 59 -7.47 -1.71 -0.35
C THR A 59 -6.86 -2.34 0.90
N LEU A 60 -7.05 -3.65 1.11
CA LEU A 60 -6.53 -4.39 2.26
C LEU A 60 -4.98 -4.50 2.23
N PRO A 61 -4.33 -4.81 1.08
CA PRO A 61 -2.88 -4.71 0.94
C PRO A 61 -2.33 -3.34 1.37
N ALA A 62 -3.04 -2.25 1.06
CA ALA A 62 -2.57 -0.90 1.37
C ALA A 62 -2.64 -0.58 2.87
N LEU A 63 -3.68 -1.03 3.57
CA LEU A 63 -3.78 -0.88 5.02
C LEU A 63 -2.68 -1.67 5.74
N PHE A 64 -2.44 -2.92 5.32
CA PHE A 64 -1.35 -3.71 5.88
C PHE A 64 0.02 -3.10 5.56
N PHE A 65 0.21 -2.65 4.31
CA PHE A 65 1.43 -1.98 3.87
C PHE A 65 1.75 -0.76 4.72
N LEU A 66 0.75 0.07 5.02
CA LEU A 66 0.91 1.25 5.83
C LEU A 66 1.40 0.88 7.25
N PHE A 67 0.76 -0.08 7.91
CA PHE A 67 1.23 -0.54 9.23
C PHE A 67 2.60 -1.18 9.19
N TRP A 68 2.89 -1.93 8.14
CA TRP A 68 4.20 -2.53 7.95
C TRP A 68 5.29 -1.47 7.85
N VAL A 69 5.11 -0.46 6.99
CA VAL A 69 6.06 0.65 6.85
C VAL A 69 6.20 1.38 8.18
N LEU A 70 5.11 1.74 8.84
CA LEU A 70 5.14 2.43 10.12
C LEU A 70 5.92 1.64 11.18
N GLN A 71 5.54 0.38 11.42
CA GLN A 71 6.18 -0.46 12.42
C GLN A 71 7.65 -0.71 12.10
N ARG A 72 7.97 -0.93 10.81
CA ARG A 72 9.35 -1.15 10.37
C ARG A 72 10.20 0.09 10.57
N THR A 73 9.72 1.26 10.17
CA THR A 73 10.45 2.52 10.33
C THR A 73 10.64 2.86 11.82
N VAL A 74 9.61 2.69 12.66
CA VAL A 74 9.73 2.84 14.12
C VAL A 74 10.80 1.90 14.68
N HIS A 75 10.80 0.62 14.26
CA HIS A 75 11.80 -0.34 14.70
C HIS A 75 13.22 0.08 14.28
N LEU A 76 13.42 0.51 13.03
CA LEU A 76 14.73 0.96 12.52
C LEU A 76 15.21 2.23 13.23
N ILE A 77 14.30 3.15 13.58
CA ILE A 77 14.64 4.31 14.40
C ILE A 77 15.07 3.88 15.82
N ASN A 78 14.26 3.06 16.49
CA ASN A 78 14.49 2.68 17.89
C ASN A 78 15.71 1.77 18.08
N THR A 79 16.08 0.99 17.07
CA THR A 79 17.32 0.21 17.05
C THR A 79 18.56 1.03 16.71
N GLY A 80 18.39 2.33 16.43
CA GLY A 80 19.50 3.21 16.06
C GLY A 80 20.04 2.98 14.65
N TYR A 81 19.32 2.23 13.80
CA TYR A 81 19.80 1.88 12.46
C TYR A 81 20.08 3.12 11.59
N TYR A 82 19.12 4.06 11.52
CA TYR A 82 19.31 5.31 10.78
C TYR A 82 20.44 6.18 11.35
N LYS A 83 20.63 6.14 12.68
CA LYS A 83 21.76 6.82 13.33
C LYS A 83 23.09 6.19 12.93
N MET A 84 23.18 4.87 12.90
CA MET A 84 24.37 4.14 12.48
C MET A 84 24.75 4.46 11.03
N LEU A 85 23.79 4.61 10.12
CA LEU A 85 24.06 5.04 8.74
C LEU A 85 24.75 6.41 8.70
N LEU A 86 24.27 7.38 9.50
CA LEU A 86 24.89 8.70 9.60
C LEU A 86 26.30 8.64 10.20
N VAL A 87 26.49 7.84 11.26
CA VAL A 87 27.81 7.64 11.89
C VAL A 87 28.81 6.99 10.92
N ASN A 88 28.34 6.09 10.05
CA ASN A 88 29.13 5.47 8.99
C ASN A 88 29.41 6.40 7.80
N GLY A 89 29.22 7.71 7.95
CA GLY A 89 29.57 8.73 6.97
C GLY A 89 28.48 9.01 5.93
N TRP A 90 27.25 8.48 6.08
CA TRP A 90 26.19 8.84 5.15
C TRP A 90 25.70 10.26 5.42
N PRO A 91 25.73 11.16 4.42
CA PRO A 91 25.14 12.47 4.56
C PRO A 91 23.61 12.38 4.60
N ARG A 92 22.95 13.36 5.24
CA ARG A 92 21.49 13.37 5.44
C ARG A 92 20.68 13.29 4.15
N HIS A 93 21.18 13.87 3.05
CA HIS A 93 20.51 13.76 1.75
C HIS A 93 20.53 12.33 1.20
N GLN A 94 21.59 11.54 1.46
CA GLN A 94 21.61 10.11 1.10
C GLN A 94 20.63 9.31 1.97
N LEU A 95 20.45 9.66 3.24
CA LEU A 95 19.45 9.04 4.11
C LEU A 95 18.02 9.33 3.64
N PHE A 96 17.75 10.56 3.17
CA PHE A 96 16.49 10.92 2.53
C PHE A 96 16.23 10.09 1.26
N LEU A 97 17.19 10.04 0.33
CA LEU A 97 17.07 9.22 -0.88
C LEU A 97 16.88 7.73 -0.57
N TYR A 98 17.60 7.22 0.42
CA TYR A 98 17.45 5.85 0.89
C TYR A 98 16.05 5.57 1.43
N SER A 99 15.47 6.50 2.19
CA SER A 99 14.13 6.35 2.74
C SER A 99 13.05 6.36 1.64
N ILE A 100 13.24 7.12 0.57
CA ILE A 100 12.40 7.06 -0.63
C ILE A 100 12.50 5.69 -1.29
N LEU A 101 13.73 5.24 -1.55
CA LEU A 101 14.00 3.94 -2.18
C LEU A 101 13.43 2.78 -1.35
N GLN A 102 13.48 2.87 -0.02
CA GLN A 102 12.91 1.90 0.89
C GLN A 102 11.39 1.76 0.71
N VAL A 103 10.66 2.89 0.67
CA VAL A 103 9.20 2.88 0.44
C VAL A 103 8.86 2.31 -0.94
N SER A 104 9.59 2.70 -1.99
CA SER A 104 9.35 2.21 -3.36
C SER A 104 9.59 0.70 -3.48
N LEU A 105 10.67 0.18 -2.87
CA LEU A 105 10.95 -1.26 -2.86
C LEU A 105 9.88 -2.04 -2.08
N TYR A 106 9.41 -1.49 -0.96
CA TYR A 106 8.37 -2.13 -0.17
C TYR A 106 7.05 -2.15 -0.96
N ALA A 107 6.69 -1.04 -1.61
CA ALA A 107 5.47 -0.95 -2.41
C ALA A 107 5.48 -1.99 -3.55
N LEU A 108 6.60 -2.12 -4.28
CA LEU A 108 6.77 -3.17 -5.30
C LEU A 108 6.60 -4.58 -4.72
N SER A 109 7.19 -4.82 -3.55
CA SER A 109 7.12 -6.13 -2.88
C SER A 109 5.71 -6.48 -2.43
N PHE A 110 4.85 -5.49 -2.17
CA PHE A 110 3.48 -5.66 -1.70
C PHE A 110 2.43 -5.74 -2.81
N LEU A 111 2.78 -5.41 -4.05
CA LEU A 111 1.92 -5.65 -5.21
C LEU A 111 1.86 -7.14 -5.58
N LEU A 112 2.98 -7.86 -5.41
CA LEU A 112 3.11 -9.26 -5.82
C LEU A 112 2.22 -10.25 -5.02
N PRO A 113 2.08 -10.16 -3.68
CA PRO A 113 1.31 -11.12 -2.90
C PRO A 113 -0.14 -11.24 -3.33
N ASN A 114 -0.79 -10.10 -3.62
CA ASN A 114 -2.19 -10.12 -4.05
C ASN A 114 -2.31 -10.83 -5.40
N PHE A 115 -1.45 -10.47 -6.35
CA PHE A 115 -1.39 -11.13 -7.67
C PHE A 115 -1.16 -12.64 -7.55
N ILE A 116 -0.26 -13.08 -6.65
CA ILE A 116 0.02 -14.50 -6.40
C ILE A 116 -1.22 -15.21 -5.83
N CYS A 117 -1.94 -14.61 -4.87
CA CYS A 117 -3.17 -15.19 -4.33
C CYS A 117 -4.21 -15.46 -5.42
N TYR A 118 -4.42 -14.49 -6.33
CA TYR A 118 -5.33 -14.63 -7.45
C TYR A 118 -4.85 -15.64 -8.51
N ALA A 119 -3.55 -15.65 -8.81
CA ALA A 119 -2.96 -16.64 -9.72
C ALA A 119 -3.08 -18.08 -9.17
N VAL A 120 -2.88 -18.29 -7.87
CA VAL A 120 -3.06 -19.61 -7.23
C VAL A 120 -4.51 -20.05 -7.31
N LEU A 121 -5.46 -19.16 -7.02
CA LEU A 121 -6.89 -19.48 -7.09
C LEU A 121 -7.36 -19.78 -8.51
N SER A 122 -6.74 -19.17 -9.53
CA SER A 122 -7.10 -19.41 -10.94
C SER A 122 -6.98 -20.87 -11.36
N PHE A 123 -6.02 -21.62 -10.80
CA PHE A 123 -5.85 -23.05 -11.05
C PHE A 123 -7.04 -23.89 -10.59
N PHE A 124 -7.76 -23.45 -9.55
CA PHE A 124 -8.90 -24.18 -8.98
C PHE A 124 -10.23 -23.88 -9.68
N TYR A 125 -10.31 -22.79 -10.46
CA TYR A 125 -11.53 -22.34 -11.16
C TYR A 125 -11.41 -22.40 -12.69
N SER A 126 -10.53 -23.27 -13.22
CA SER A 126 -10.36 -23.52 -14.66
C SER A 126 -10.01 -22.27 -15.49
N THR A 127 -9.40 -21.26 -14.86
CA THR A 127 -8.84 -20.07 -15.52
C THR A 127 -7.33 -20.20 -15.64
N ASN A 128 -6.75 -19.90 -16.81
CA ASN A 128 -5.30 -20.03 -17.00
C ASN A 128 -4.56 -18.83 -16.35
N PRO A 129 -3.53 -19.04 -15.51
CA PRO A 129 -2.74 -17.95 -14.93
C PRO A 129 -2.15 -16.99 -15.99
N LEU A 130 -1.85 -17.48 -17.19
CA LEU A 130 -1.41 -16.64 -18.30
C LEU A 130 -2.51 -15.67 -18.76
N GLN A 131 -3.79 -16.07 -18.71
CA GLN A 131 -4.90 -15.17 -19.03
C GLN A 131 -5.04 -14.05 -17.99
N LEU A 132 -4.73 -14.33 -16.72
CA LEU A 132 -4.67 -13.30 -15.67
C LEU A 132 -3.59 -12.26 -15.97
N LEU A 133 -2.39 -12.68 -16.38
CA LEU A 133 -1.31 -11.77 -16.81
C LEU A 133 -1.69 -10.94 -18.04
N LEU A 134 -2.28 -11.58 -19.05
CA LEU A 134 -2.66 -10.93 -20.31
C LEU A 134 -3.82 -9.93 -20.12
N ASN A 135 -4.71 -10.20 -19.16
CA ASN A 135 -5.83 -9.32 -18.81
C ASN A 135 -5.50 -8.39 -17.64
N THR A 136 -4.22 -8.28 -17.25
CA THR A 136 -3.82 -7.37 -16.18
C THR A 136 -3.91 -5.93 -16.68
N ASP A 137 -4.72 -5.11 -16.01
CA ASP A 137 -4.76 -3.69 -16.26
C ASP A 137 -3.49 -3.03 -15.67
N TYR A 138 -2.54 -2.72 -16.54
CA TYR A 138 -1.28 -2.06 -16.17
C TYR A 138 -1.51 -0.67 -15.54
N ASN A 139 -2.56 0.04 -15.95
CA ASN A 139 -2.88 1.33 -15.36
C ASN A 139 -3.36 1.15 -13.92
N ALA A 140 -4.18 0.13 -13.65
CA ALA A 140 -4.60 -0.22 -12.29
C ALA A 140 -3.41 -0.61 -11.40
N LEU A 141 -2.45 -1.38 -11.92
CA LEU A 141 -1.20 -1.70 -11.19
C LEU A 141 -0.37 -0.45 -10.88
N ILE A 142 -0.20 0.46 -11.84
CA ILE A 142 0.51 1.73 -11.64
C ILE A 142 -0.23 2.58 -10.59
N SER A 143 -1.55 2.60 -10.64
CA SER A 143 -2.40 3.30 -9.68
C SER A 143 -2.19 2.79 -8.27
N GLN A 144 -2.21 1.47 -8.11
CA GLN A 144 -1.96 0.80 -6.84
C GLN A 144 -0.54 1.06 -6.33
N PHE A 145 0.46 1.07 -7.22
CA PHE A 145 1.83 1.42 -6.85
C PHE A 145 1.94 2.87 -6.33
N LEU A 146 1.35 3.82 -7.04
CA LEU A 146 1.32 5.24 -6.63
C LEU A 146 0.60 5.42 -5.30
N TYR A 147 -0.46 4.66 -5.04
CA TYR A 147 -1.13 4.66 -3.75
C TYR A 147 -0.25 4.12 -2.63
N LEU A 148 0.34 2.94 -2.84
CA LEU A 148 1.21 2.32 -1.84
C LEU A 148 2.38 3.26 -1.52
N THR A 149 3.00 3.86 -2.52
CA THR A 149 4.09 4.83 -2.28
C THR A 149 3.61 6.05 -1.49
N ALA A 150 2.46 6.64 -1.83
CA ALA A 150 1.87 7.77 -1.10
C ALA A 150 1.59 7.42 0.38
N THR A 151 0.90 6.32 0.64
CA THR A 151 0.61 5.85 2.01
C THR A 151 1.87 5.46 2.79
N GLY A 152 2.87 4.91 2.09
CA GLY A 152 4.18 4.64 2.64
C GLY A 152 4.91 5.90 3.09
N PHE A 153 4.87 6.98 2.30
CA PHE A 153 5.47 8.26 2.69
C PHE A 153 4.78 8.90 3.90
N ILE A 154 3.46 8.74 4.01
CA ILE A 154 2.71 9.18 5.20
C ILE A 154 3.19 8.41 6.43
N ALA A 155 3.21 7.07 6.36
CA ALA A 155 3.66 6.22 7.46
C ALA A 155 5.10 6.50 7.88
N LEU A 156 5.99 6.66 6.90
CA LEU A 156 7.39 7.00 7.10
C LEU A 156 7.53 8.36 7.80
N THR A 157 6.85 9.40 7.31
CA THR A 157 6.86 10.75 7.91
C THR A 157 6.40 10.71 9.38
N ILE A 158 5.31 10.01 9.66
CA ILE A 158 4.77 9.86 11.02
C ILE A 158 5.79 9.16 11.93
N ALA A 159 6.40 8.07 11.47
CA ALA A 159 7.44 7.37 12.25
C ALA A 159 8.66 8.26 12.52
N PHE A 160 9.06 9.10 11.56
CA PHE A 160 10.15 10.05 11.76
C PHE A 160 9.81 11.18 12.74
N TRP A 161 8.57 11.65 12.76
CA TRP A 161 8.09 12.66 13.71
C TRP A 161 7.91 12.12 15.13
N ARG A 162 7.25 10.97 15.28
CA ARG A 162 7.00 10.33 16.58
C ARG A 162 7.18 8.81 16.44
N PRO A 163 8.36 8.26 16.78
CA PRO A 163 8.63 6.83 16.63
C PRO A 163 7.98 6.01 17.74
N SER A 164 6.64 5.94 17.74
CA SER A 164 5.87 5.14 18.69
C SER A 164 5.02 4.11 17.93
N PRO A 165 5.07 2.81 18.31
CA PRO A 165 4.22 1.80 17.70
C PRO A 165 2.73 2.06 17.94
N VAL A 166 2.39 2.83 18.98
CA VAL A 166 1.01 3.22 19.32
C VAL A 166 0.41 4.13 18.23
N MET A 167 1.23 4.81 17.42
CA MET A 167 0.76 5.66 16.31
C MET A 167 0.04 4.88 15.21
N ALA A 168 0.15 3.54 15.18
CA ALA A 168 -0.65 2.70 14.30
C ALA A 168 -2.15 2.83 14.59
N LEU A 169 -2.54 2.97 15.86
CA LEU A 169 -3.94 2.90 16.27
C LEU A 169 -4.75 4.16 15.88
N PRO A 170 -4.27 5.39 16.12
CA PRO A 170 -4.92 6.60 15.59
C PRO A 170 -5.03 6.61 14.07
N LEU A 171 -4.04 6.03 13.39
CA LEU A 171 -4.03 5.97 11.94
C LEU A 171 -5.04 4.94 11.40
N LEU A 172 -5.17 3.78 12.05
CA LEU A 172 -6.26 2.83 11.79
C LEU A 172 -7.63 3.47 11.99
N VAL A 173 -7.82 4.17 13.11
CA VAL A 173 -9.07 4.86 13.43
C VAL A 173 -9.39 5.90 12.38
N TYR A 174 -8.42 6.71 11.96
CA TYR A 174 -8.58 7.69 10.88
C TYR A 174 -8.95 7.00 9.55
N TRP A 175 -8.26 5.92 9.19
CA TRP A 175 -8.55 5.16 7.97
C TRP A 175 -9.98 4.60 7.94
N LEU A 176 -10.48 4.09 9.06
CA LEU A 176 -11.83 3.55 9.19
C LEU A 176 -12.88 4.67 9.22
N LEU A 177 -12.64 5.73 9.99
CA LEU A 177 -13.56 6.86 10.13
C LEU A 177 -13.72 7.60 8.81
N GLU A 178 -12.65 7.90 8.08
CA GLU A 178 -12.76 8.57 6.78
C GLU A 178 -13.59 7.72 5.81
N GLY A 179 -13.32 6.41 5.75
CA GLY A 179 -14.10 5.48 4.91
C GLY A 179 -15.61 5.47 5.24
N TRP A 180 -15.94 5.49 6.53
CA TRP A 180 -17.32 5.46 6.99
C TRP A 180 -18.03 6.81 6.79
N VAL A 181 -17.34 7.92 7.11
CA VAL A 181 -17.85 9.28 6.97
C VAL A 181 -18.17 9.60 5.52
N VAL A 182 -17.28 9.25 4.59
CA VAL A 182 -17.56 9.53 3.18
C VAL A 182 -18.69 8.65 2.64
N ASN A 183 -18.79 7.38 3.03
CA ASN A 183 -19.92 6.54 2.61
C ASN A 183 -21.26 7.12 3.09
N ILE A 184 -21.29 7.74 4.27
CA ILE A 184 -22.48 8.43 4.78
C ILE A 184 -22.76 9.71 3.99
N ILE A 185 -21.75 10.54 3.76
CA ILE A 185 -21.88 11.80 3.01
C ILE A 185 -22.34 11.51 1.58
N HIS A 186 -21.72 10.55 0.91
CA HIS A 186 -22.06 10.17 -0.46
C HIS A 186 -23.51 9.66 -0.56
N ARG A 187 -23.92 8.77 0.36
CA ARG A 187 -25.31 8.26 0.39
C ARG A 187 -26.36 9.31 0.75
N LYS A 188 -26.01 10.34 1.53
CA LYS A 188 -26.98 11.32 2.03
C LYS A 188 -27.03 12.62 1.23
N LEU A 189 -25.94 13.00 0.58
CA LEU A 189 -25.79 14.31 -0.05
C LEU A 189 -25.59 14.24 -1.57
N GLU A 190 -25.60 13.04 -2.18
CA GLU A 190 -25.26 12.82 -3.60
C GLU A 190 -24.01 13.61 -4.02
N SER A 191 -23.06 13.71 -3.08
CA SER A 191 -21.93 14.60 -3.15
C SER A 191 -20.69 13.84 -3.61
N ASP A 192 -19.93 14.48 -4.50
CA ASP A 192 -18.59 14.08 -4.94
C ASP A 192 -17.52 14.22 -3.85
N ALA A 193 -17.90 14.26 -2.57
CA ALA A 193 -16.96 14.39 -1.44
C ALA A 193 -15.85 13.32 -1.44
N GLY A 194 -16.11 12.16 -2.05
CA GLY A 194 -15.09 11.12 -2.26
C GLY A 194 -13.93 11.54 -3.16
N ASN A 195 -14.14 12.51 -4.07
CA ASN A 195 -13.10 13.05 -4.93
C ASN A 195 -12.17 14.06 -4.23
N PHE A 196 -12.55 14.58 -3.06
CA PHE A 196 -11.82 15.64 -2.35
C PHE A 196 -11.12 15.16 -1.08
N LEU A 197 -11.60 14.06 -0.48
CA LEU A 197 -10.99 13.52 0.74
C LEU A 197 -9.83 12.60 0.38
N PRO A 198 -8.61 12.86 0.86
CA PRO A 198 -7.39 12.25 0.32
C PRO A 198 -7.39 10.74 0.46
N LEU A 199 -7.87 10.18 1.56
CA LEU A 199 -7.80 8.74 1.79
C LEU A 199 -8.96 8.04 1.09
N GLN A 200 -10.12 8.70 0.94
CA GLN A 200 -11.22 8.20 0.11
C GLN A 200 -10.92 8.28 -1.38
N ALA A 201 -10.41 9.40 -1.88
CA ALA A 201 -10.06 9.58 -3.29
C ALA A 201 -9.08 8.49 -3.71
N ILE A 202 -8.12 8.16 -2.84
CA ILE A 202 -7.21 7.07 -3.15
C ILE A 202 -7.86 5.67 -3.02
N LYS A 203 -8.80 5.46 -2.09
CA LYS A 203 -9.60 4.22 -2.04
C LYS A 203 -10.54 4.04 -3.23
N GLN A 204 -11.13 5.12 -3.75
CA GLN A 204 -12.07 5.13 -4.88
C GLN A 204 -11.37 4.91 -6.22
N THR A 205 -10.16 5.46 -6.35
CA THR A 205 -9.24 5.18 -7.47
C THR A 205 -9.04 3.69 -7.68
N ILE A 206 -9.05 2.95 -6.57
CA ILE A 206 -8.86 1.52 -6.53
C ILE A 206 -10.19 0.83 -6.79
N SER A 207 -11.33 1.28 -6.27
CA SER A 207 -12.57 0.50 -6.38
C SER A 207 -13.29 0.55 -7.73
N GLU A 208 -13.14 1.62 -8.53
CA GLU A 208 -14.05 1.80 -9.69
C GLU A 208 -13.50 2.38 -10.98
N ASN A 209 -12.31 2.99 -11.08
CA ASN A 209 -11.89 3.60 -12.36
C ASN A 209 -10.38 3.68 -12.56
N LEU A 210 -9.95 3.48 -13.81
CA LEU A 210 -8.70 4.00 -14.38
C LEU A 210 -8.51 5.44 -13.87
N LEU A 211 -7.37 5.70 -13.19
CA LEU A 211 -7.00 6.99 -12.64
C LEU A 211 -7.42 8.17 -13.55
N GLY A 212 -8.38 8.97 -13.10
CA GLY A 212 -8.62 10.27 -13.71
C GLY A 212 -7.44 11.20 -13.45
N THR A 213 -7.13 12.09 -14.39
CA THR A 213 -6.14 13.17 -14.25
C THR A 213 -6.22 13.95 -12.92
N PRO A 214 -7.42 14.32 -12.39
CA PRO A 214 -7.49 15.03 -11.11
C PRO A 214 -7.08 14.18 -9.89
N GLN A 215 -7.36 12.88 -9.91
CA GLN A 215 -7.00 11.97 -8.82
C GLN A 215 -5.48 11.74 -8.77
N ILE A 216 -4.83 11.61 -9.93
CA ILE A 216 -3.36 11.55 -10.04
C ILE A 216 -2.73 12.81 -9.46
N ALA A 217 -3.24 13.98 -9.84
CA ALA A 217 -2.71 15.27 -9.39
C ALA A 217 -2.81 15.41 -7.87
N MET A 218 -3.92 14.97 -7.28
CA MET A 218 -4.10 14.98 -5.83
C MET A 218 -3.11 14.06 -5.12
N ILE A 219 -2.94 12.81 -5.58
CA ILE A 219 -1.97 11.85 -5.02
C ILE A 219 -0.55 12.40 -5.09
N ALA A 220 -0.18 12.97 -6.23
CA ALA A 220 1.13 13.58 -6.44
C ALA A 220 1.35 14.76 -5.48
N ALA A 221 0.37 15.65 -5.33
CA ALA A 221 0.44 16.80 -4.42
C ALA A 221 0.62 16.37 -2.97
N TYR A 222 -0.16 15.39 -2.50
CA TYR A 222 0.00 14.84 -1.14
C TYR A 222 1.34 14.15 -0.95
N SER A 223 1.77 13.33 -1.90
CA SER A 223 3.07 12.66 -1.86
C SER A 223 4.21 13.68 -1.76
N LEU A 224 4.16 14.74 -2.56
CA LEU A 224 5.13 15.84 -2.51
C LEU A 224 5.12 16.57 -1.16
N LEU A 225 3.94 16.86 -0.62
CA LEU A 225 3.81 17.50 0.69
C LEU A 225 4.45 16.64 1.80
N PHE A 226 4.15 15.34 1.84
CA PHE A 226 4.75 14.44 2.83
C PHE A 226 6.26 14.22 2.59
N LEU A 227 6.73 14.22 1.34
CA LEU A 227 8.15 14.17 1.03
C LEU A 227 8.90 15.43 1.51
N LEU A 228 8.31 16.61 1.35
CA LEU A 228 8.84 17.87 1.88
C LEU A 228 8.93 17.83 3.41
N ILE A 229 7.85 17.38 4.07
CA ILE A 229 7.84 17.24 5.52
C ILE A 229 8.91 16.22 5.97
N LEU A 230 9.01 15.07 5.31
CA LEU A 230 10.02 14.06 5.59
C LEU A 230 11.43 14.62 5.44
N HIS A 231 11.69 15.36 4.36
CA HIS A 231 12.98 16.01 4.11
C HIS A 231 13.34 16.92 5.28
N LEU A 232 12.44 17.84 5.65
CA LEU A 232 12.64 18.74 6.79
C LEU A 232 12.84 17.99 8.11
N SER A 233 12.14 16.87 8.29
CA SER A 233 12.22 16.03 9.49
C SER A 233 13.60 15.39 9.61
N ILE A 234 14.12 14.80 8.53
CA ILE A 234 15.47 14.21 8.50
C ILE A 234 16.55 15.28 8.70
N GLN A 235 16.34 16.49 8.17
CA GLN A 235 17.28 17.60 8.36
C GLN A 235 17.25 18.19 9.76
N LYS A 236 16.11 18.21 10.46
CA LYS A 236 16.01 18.78 11.81
C LYS A 236 16.28 17.77 12.92
N ARG A 237 16.08 16.48 12.67
CA ARG A 237 16.18 15.45 13.71
C ARG A 237 17.61 15.29 14.19
N MET A 238 17.82 15.56 15.49
CA MET A 238 19.01 15.10 16.19
C MET A 238 18.83 13.60 16.45
N PHE A 239 19.61 12.77 15.76
CA PHE A 239 19.73 11.34 16.08
C PHE A 239 20.65 11.22 17.31
N VAL A 240 20.12 11.58 18.48
CA VAL A 240 20.86 11.59 19.76
C VAL A 240 21.29 10.19 20.17
#